data_AF-A0A7Y5J207-F1
#
_entry.id   AF-A0A7Y5J207-F1
#
_cell.length_a   1.000
_cell.length_b   1.000
_cell.length_c   1.000
_cell.angle_alpha   90.00
_cell.angle_beta   90.00
_cell.angle_gamma   90.00
#
_symmetry.space_group_name_H-M   'P 1'
#
loop_
_entity.id
_entity.type
_entity.pdbx_description
1 polymer ?
#
loop_
_entity_poly.entity_id
_entity_poly.type
_entity_poly.pdbx_seq_one_letter_code
_entity_poly.pdbx_strand_id
1 'polypeptide(L)'
;MTFDELDEFRKDVKQLLKRYQSLHDDLGVVRKVLKVEPNERPPFSFRIDGLGIETCVIKVKKIACKSLKGRGVNSGLRLVYAWYEAEVRIVFIELYHKSDQESEDRERILRNFT
;
A
#
# COMPACT_ATOMS: atom_id res chain seq x y z
N MET A 1 2.87 4.56 -16.26
CA MET A 1 2.12 4.26 -15.03
C MET A 1 1.80 5.53 -14.28
N THR A 2 0.52 5.73 -13.96
CA THR A 2 0.02 6.82 -13.12
C THR A 2 -0.25 6.32 -11.70
N PHE A 3 -0.15 7.23 -10.72
CA PHE A 3 -0.42 6.94 -9.32
C PHE A 3 -1.42 7.96 -8.78
N ASP A 4 -2.59 7.49 -8.40
CA ASP A 4 -3.58 8.26 -7.66
C ASP A 4 -3.53 7.89 -6.18
N GLU A 5 -4.11 8.74 -5.34
CA GLU A 5 -4.17 8.56 -3.90
C GLU A 5 -5.56 8.94 -3.41
N LEU A 6 -6.19 8.07 -2.62
CA LEU A 6 -7.37 8.45 -1.86
C LEU A 6 -7.00 9.51 -0.81
N ASP A 7 -7.97 10.34 -0.44
CA ASP A 7 -7.74 11.36 0.59
C ASP A 7 -7.48 10.74 1.97
N GLU A 8 -8.06 9.59 2.27
CA GLU A 8 -7.78 8.78 3.45
C GLU A 8 -6.34 8.28 3.44
N PHE A 9 -5.83 7.79 2.29
CA PHE A 9 -4.43 7.40 2.16
C PHE A 9 -3.48 8.57 2.49
N ARG A 10 -3.78 9.78 2.01
CA ARG A 10 -2.99 10.97 2.33
C ARG A 10 -3.01 11.29 3.83
N LYS A 11 -4.15 11.08 4.50
CA LYS A 11 -4.26 11.23 5.96
C LYS A 11 -3.42 10.18 6.68
N ASP A 12 -3.44 8.93 6.22
CA ASP A 12 -2.63 7.84 6.78
C ASP A 12 -1.14 8.18 6.71
N VAL A 13 -0.66 8.63 5.55
CA VAL A 13 0.73 9.08 5.35
C VAL A 13 1.09 10.20 6.34
N LYS A 14 0.23 11.21 6.49
CA LYS A 14 0.45 12.32 7.43
C LYS A 14 0.54 11.84 8.88
N GLN A 15 -0.27 10.84 9.27
CA GLN A 15 -0.21 10.28 10.63
C GLN A 15 1.08 9.48 10.84
N LEU A 16 1.45 8.64 9.89
CA LEU A 16 2.63 7.77 9.97
C LEU A 16 3.95 8.55 9.90
N LEU A 17 4.01 9.67 9.18
CA LEU A 17 5.18 10.55 9.12
C LEU A 17 5.62 11.06 10.49
N LYS A 18 4.69 11.18 11.45
CA LYS A 18 5.02 11.56 12.84
C LYS A 18 5.92 10.52 13.53
N ARG A 19 5.87 9.26 13.09
CA ARG A 19 6.65 8.13 13.64
C ARG A 19 7.80 7.71 12.73
N TYR A 20 7.63 7.88 11.42
CA TYR A 20 8.54 7.39 10.39
C TYR A 20 8.92 8.53 9.45
N GLN A 21 9.95 9.29 9.83
CA GLN A 21 10.40 10.48 9.10
C GLN A 21 10.84 10.17 7.66
N SER A 22 11.31 8.95 7.38
CA SER A 22 11.73 8.54 6.03
C SER A 22 10.58 8.08 5.13
N LEU A 23 9.33 8.11 5.61
CA LEU A 23 8.22 7.45 4.92
C LEU A 23 8.00 7.96 3.49
N HIS A 24 8.22 9.25 3.22
CA HIS A 24 8.14 9.78 1.86
C HIS A 24 9.19 9.16 0.92
N ASP A 25 10.43 9.04 1.37
CA ASP A 25 11.49 8.38 0.60
C ASP A 25 11.19 6.89 0.40
N ASP A 26 10.71 6.24 1.46
CA ASP A 26 10.35 4.82 1.45
C ASP A 26 9.22 4.54 0.44
N LEU A 27 8.16 5.38 0.45
CA LEU A 27 7.09 5.33 -0.56
C LEU A 27 7.60 5.65 -1.97
N GLY A 28 8.60 6.53 -2.11
CA GLY A 28 9.29 6.79 -3.37
C GLY A 28 9.96 5.53 -3.93
N VAL A 29 10.59 4.72 -3.08
CA VAL A 29 11.15 3.41 -3.46
C VAL A 29 10.03 2.44 -3.85
N VAL A 30 8.96 2.37 -3.07
CA VAL A 30 7.81 1.50 -3.39
C VAL A 30 7.21 1.83 -4.76
N ARG A 31 7.02 3.12 -5.09
CA ARG A 31 6.54 3.53 -6.43
C ARG A 31 7.48 3.08 -7.54
N LYS A 32 8.80 3.12 -7.36
CA LYS A 32 9.76 2.61 -8.36
C LYS A 32 9.61 1.11 -8.59
N VAL A 33 9.41 0.35 -7.52
CA VAL A 33 9.16 -1.10 -7.62
C VAL A 33 7.84 -1.36 -8.35
N LEU A 34 6.76 -0.69 -7.95
CA LEU A 34 5.44 -0.86 -8.54
C LEU A 34 5.39 -0.46 -10.02
N LYS A 35 6.22 0.48 -10.48
CA LYS A 35 6.37 0.80 -11.91
C LYS A 35 6.85 -0.38 -12.76
N VAL A 36 7.55 -1.34 -12.16
CA VAL A 36 8.13 -2.51 -12.83
C VAL A 36 7.31 -3.76 -12.53
N GLU A 37 6.88 -3.93 -11.27
CA GLU A 37 6.14 -5.09 -10.78
C GLU A 37 4.88 -4.62 -10.00
N PRO A 38 3.79 -4.28 -10.71
CA PRO A 38 2.54 -3.83 -10.09
C PRO A 38 1.60 -4.95 -9.66
N ASN A 39 1.90 -6.19 -10.00
CA ASN A 39 1.10 -7.35 -9.61
C ASN A 39 1.52 -7.88 -8.23
N GLU A 40 0.73 -8.78 -7.66
CA GLU A 40 1.09 -9.45 -6.42
C GLU A 40 2.34 -10.33 -6.60
N ARG A 41 3.21 -10.31 -5.59
CA ARG A 41 4.46 -11.05 -5.56
C ARG A 41 4.68 -11.59 -4.15
N PRO A 42 4.17 -12.78 -3.84
CA PRO A 42 4.50 -13.45 -2.59
C PRO A 42 6.03 -13.63 -2.44
N PRO A 43 6.61 -13.47 -1.24
CA PRO A 43 5.96 -13.20 0.04
C PRO A 43 5.81 -11.69 0.36
N PHE A 44 6.01 -10.80 -0.61
CA PHE A 44 6.05 -9.35 -0.41
C PHE A 44 4.66 -8.73 -0.50
N SER A 45 3.86 -9.13 -1.48
CA SER A 45 2.51 -8.66 -1.70
C SER A 45 1.56 -9.81 -2.05
N PHE A 46 0.29 -9.61 -1.77
CA PHE A 46 -0.78 -10.60 -1.93
C PHE A 46 -2.01 -9.89 -2.47
N ARG A 47 -2.71 -10.51 -3.42
CA ARG A 47 -4.05 -10.09 -3.82
C ARG A 47 -5.02 -10.26 -2.65
N ILE A 48 -5.95 -9.32 -2.52
CA ILE A 48 -7.04 -9.39 -1.54
C ILE A 48 -8.26 -9.95 -2.27
N ASP A 49 -8.60 -11.19 -1.96
CA ASP A 49 -9.77 -11.88 -2.51
C ASP A 49 -11.01 -11.72 -1.63
N GLY A 50 -12.17 -12.10 -2.18
CA GLY A 50 -13.43 -12.11 -1.44
C GLY A 50 -13.99 -10.72 -1.12
N LEU A 51 -13.62 -9.71 -1.92
CA LEU A 51 -14.19 -8.36 -1.82
C LEU A 51 -15.52 -8.21 -2.58
N GLY A 52 -15.80 -9.09 -3.55
CA GLY A 52 -17.00 -8.96 -4.38
C GLY A 52 -16.93 -7.83 -5.42
N ILE A 53 -15.72 -7.38 -5.76
CA ILE A 53 -15.44 -6.38 -6.81
C ILE A 53 -14.52 -6.97 -7.88
N GLU A 54 -14.61 -6.46 -9.10
CA GLU A 54 -13.74 -6.87 -10.21
C GLU A 54 -12.34 -6.28 -10.10
N THR A 55 -12.22 -5.09 -9.49
CA THR A 55 -10.96 -4.37 -9.34
C THR A 55 -9.91 -5.21 -8.60
N CYS A 56 -8.71 -5.34 -9.18
CA CYS A 56 -7.61 -6.05 -8.54
C CYS A 56 -7.05 -5.22 -7.38
N VAL A 57 -7.20 -5.69 -6.14
CA VAL A 57 -6.67 -5.02 -4.95
C VAL A 57 -5.54 -5.84 -4.36
N ILE A 58 -4.39 -5.20 -4.14
CA ILE A 58 -3.16 -5.85 -3.69
C ILE A 58 -2.68 -5.20 -2.39
N LYS A 59 -2.25 -6.06 -1.46
CA LYS A 59 -1.68 -5.69 -0.16
C LYS A 59 -0.20 -6.03 -0.09
N VAL A 60 0.64 -5.02 0.01
CA VAL A 60 2.07 -5.15 0.28
C VAL A 60 2.29 -5.33 1.77
N LYS A 61 2.93 -6.43 2.16
CA LYS A 61 3.22 -6.80 3.55
C LYS A 61 4.65 -6.52 3.99
N LYS A 62 5.58 -6.41 3.04
CA LYS A 62 7.01 -6.26 3.28
C LYS A 62 7.54 -5.00 2.63
N ILE A 63 7.52 -3.90 3.37
CA ILE A 63 8.02 -2.59 2.93
C ILE A 63 9.26 -2.26 3.74
N ALA A 64 10.34 -1.86 3.09
CA ALA A 64 11.51 -1.33 3.81
C ALA A 64 11.20 0.07 4.35
N CYS A 65 11.62 0.36 5.58
CA CYS A 65 11.50 1.69 6.18
C CYS A 65 12.82 2.10 6.80
N LYS A 66 13.45 3.15 6.29
CA LYS A 66 14.77 3.59 6.77
C LYS A 66 14.75 4.10 8.21
N SER A 67 13.64 4.70 8.66
CA SER A 67 13.45 5.10 10.06
C SER A 67 13.47 3.91 11.03
N LEU A 68 13.18 2.69 10.55
CA LEU A 68 13.23 1.45 11.34
C LEU A 68 14.54 0.69 11.08
N LYS A 69 15.64 1.24 11.63
CA LYS A 69 16.99 0.65 11.51
C LYS A 69 17.01 -0.82 11.92
N GLY A 70 17.69 -1.65 11.13
CA GLY A 70 17.85 -3.09 11.38
C GLY A 70 16.63 -3.96 11.05
N ARG A 71 15.50 -3.39 10.60
CA ARG A 71 14.30 -4.17 10.24
C ARG A 71 14.22 -4.56 8.77
N GLY A 72 14.95 -3.86 7.88
CA GLY A 72 14.87 -4.08 6.44
C GLY A 72 13.41 -4.03 5.95
N VAL A 73 13.03 -4.98 5.09
CA VAL A 73 11.65 -5.10 4.57
C VAL A 73 10.61 -5.55 5.62
N ASN A 74 11.04 -5.96 6.80
CA ASN A 74 10.16 -6.36 7.91
C ASN A 74 9.81 -5.19 8.83
N SER A 75 9.63 -4.00 8.25
CA SER A 75 9.28 -2.78 9.00
C SER A 75 7.96 -2.91 9.76
N GLY A 76 7.01 -3.66 9.20
CA GLY A 76 5.64 -3.74 9.71
C GLY A 76 4.67 -2.80 9.01
N LEU A 77 5.14 -1.91 8.13
CA LEU A 77 4.29 -1.11 7.26
C LEU A 77 3.57 -1.98 6.23
N ARG A 78 2.32 -1.62 5.95
CA ARG A 78 1.40 -2.27 5.04
C ARG A 78 0.80 -1.24 4.11
N LEU A 79 0.85 -1.51 2.81
CA LEU A 79 0.27 -0.68 1.76
C LEU A 79 -0.82 -1.47 1.05
N VAL A 80 -1.97 -0.86 0.82
CA VAL A 80 -3.05 -1.41 0.02
C VAL A 80 -3.27 -0.52 -1.20
N TYR A 81 -3.38 -1.13 -2.38
CA TYR A 81 -3.61 -0.41 -3.62
C TYR A 81 -4.49 -1.19 -4.58
N ALA A 82 -5.24 -0.46 -5.42
CA ALA A 82 -5.93 -1.02 -6.58
C ALA A 82 -5.03 -0.91 -7.82
N TRP A 83 -5.01 -1.97 -8.63
CA TRP A 83 -4.26 -2.05 -9.88
C TRP A 83 -5.21 -2.17 -11.08
N TYR A 84 -5.17 -1.16 -11.95
CA TYR A 84 -5.90 -1.11 -13.21
C TYR A 84 -4.93 -1.40 -14.36
N GLU A 85 -4.82 -2.67 -14.74
CA GLU A 85 -3.85 -3.12 -15.74
C GLU A 85 -4.06 -2.44 -17.11
N ALA A 86 -5.32 -2.34 -17.56
CA ALA A 86 -5.66 -1.72 -18.84
C ALA A 86 -5.29 -0.22 -18.91
N GLU A 87 -5.35 0.48 -17.78
CA GLU A 87 -5.04 1.91 -17.67
C GLU A 87 -3.58 2.16 -17.27
N VAL A 88 -2.84 1.10 -16.92
CA VAL A 88 -1.51 1.17 -16.30
C VAL A 88 -1.53 2.14 -15.12
N ARG A 89 -2.55 2.02 -14.24
CA ARG A 89 -2.84 2.96 -13.16
C ARG A 89 -2.94 2.27 -11.81
N ILE A 90 -2.28 2.86 -10.80
CA ILE A 90 -2.38 2.44 -9.40
C ILE A 90 -3.13 3.49 -8.60
N VAL A 91 -4.07 3.07 -7.77
CA VAL A 91 -4.72 3.93 -6.77
C VAL A 91 -4.30 3.47 -5.38
N PHE A 92 -3.62 4.33 -4.61
CA PHE A 92 -3.27 4.05 -3.22
C PHE A 92 -4.46 4.27 -2.30
N ILE A 93 -4.78 3.24 -1.52
CA ILE A 93 -6.04 3.15 -0.74
C ILE A 93 -5.79 3.37 0.75
N GLU A 94 -4.78 2.68 1.28
CA GLU A 94 -4.54 2.62 2.70
C GLU A 94 -3.06 2.37 3.00
N LEU A 95 -2.54 3.04 4.03
CA LEU A 95 -1.22 2.80 4.57
C LEU A 95 -1.29 2.67 6.09
N TYR A 96 -0.77 1.60 6.66
CA TYR A 96 -0.83 1.41 8.10
C TYR A 96 0.36 0.61 8.61
N HIS A 97 0.60 0.64 9.92
CA HIS A 97 1.56 -0.25 10.56
C HIS A 97 0.81 -1.41 11.23
N LYS A 98 1.30 -2.65 11.05
CA LYS A 98 0.65 -3.87 11.54
C LYS A 98 0.39 -3.94 13.05
N SER A 99 1.02 -3.07 13.84
CA SER A 99 0.79 -2.97 15.29
C SER A 99 -0.46 -2.18 15.64
N ASP A 100 -0.86 -1.29 14.75
CA ASP A 100 -1.98 -0.37 14.97
C ASP A 100 -3.27 -0.97 14.40
N GLN A 101 -3.13 -1.85 13.41
CA GLN A 101 -4.23 -2.49 12.70
C GLN A 101 -3.78 -3.83 12.12
N GLU A 102 -4.61 -4.86 12.26
CA GLU A 102 -4.26 -6.21 11.82
C GLU A 102 -4.50 -6.41 10.31
N SER A 103 -5.66 -5.98 9.82
CA SER A 103 -6.13 -6.21 8.45
C SER A 103 -6.51 -4.91 7.74
N GLU A 104 -6.60 -4.94 6.41
CA GLU A 104 -7.02 -3.79 5.59
C GLU A 104 -8.45 -3.31 5.90
N ASP A 105 -8.71 -2.02 5.66
CA ASP A 105 -10.04 -1.42 5.73
C ASP A 105 -10.88 -1.80 4.50
N ARG A 106 -11.60 -2.93 4.62
CA ARG A 106 -12.44 -3.47 3.54
C ARG A 106 -13.58 -2.54 3.17
N GLU A 107 -14.17 -1.83 4.14
CA GLU A 107 -15.25 -0.90 3.84
C GLU A 107 -14.75 0.26 2.97
N ARG A 108 -13.57 0.82 3.27
CA ARG A 108 -12.94 1.86 2.46
C ARG A 108 -12.70 1.39 1.03
N ILE A 109 -12.22 0.16 0.85
CA ILE A 109 -12.05 -0.44 -0.47
C ILE A 109 -13.39 -0.49 -1.21
N LEU A 110 -14.42 -1.07 -0.59
CA LEU A 110 -15.72 -1.21 -1.25
C LEU A 110 -16.30 0.14 -1.66
N ARG A 111 -16.33 1.13 -0.75
CA ARG A 111 -16.90 2.46 -1.03
C ARG A 111 -16.28 3.19 -2.23
N ASN A 112 -15.06 2.84 -2.63
CA ASN A 112 -14.34 3.49 -3.73
C ASN A 112 -14.26 2.66 -5.02
N PHE A 113 -14.56 1.36 -4.96
CA PHE A 113 -14.29 0.41 -6.06
C PHE A 113 -15.42 -0.60 -6.32
N THR A 114 -16.61 -0.38 -5.75
CA THR A 114 -17.86 -1.06 -6.17
C THR A 114 -18.53 -0.32 -7.33
#